data_AF-A0A0F6RKK0-F1
#
_entry.id   AF-A0A0F6RKK0-F1
#
_cell.length_a   1.000
_cell.length_b   1.000
_cell.length_c   1.000
_cell.angle_alpha   90.00
_cell.angle_beta   90.00
_cell.angle_gamma   90.00
#
_symmetry.space_group_name_H-M   'P 1'
#
loop_
_entity.id
_entity.type
_entity.pdbx_description
1 polymer ?
#
loop_
_entity_poly.entity_id
_entity_poly.type
_entity_poly.pdbx_seq_one_letter_code
_entity_poly.pdbx_strand_id
1 'polypeptide(L)'
;MSSREQHFLKINLVVLLLVLALIAGVDRAELPSSLLFYPPATPPTPIAGLLTHSFQFLCCLPPIVCLFSYALLSQEASFSNSRHFLLFSGIITGLFAINEIFRIHIILLYFNIPKFLTISVYGLAILIYGLVFWRHIRQTSYQILIIALALLTFAITIDLLQIKNRGFASLSEGIPKLLSAVNLASYFWDVCFQEISAKIKSQ
;
A
#
# COMPACT_ATOMS: atom_id res chain seq x y z
N MET A 1 -5.87 20.83 -10.62
CA MET A 1 -5.90 19.37 -10.46
C MET A 1 -5.71 18.75 -11.84
N SER A 2 -4.66 17.94 -12.04
CA SER A 2 -4.37 17.27 -13.31
C SER A 2 -5.46 16.23 -13.65
N SER A 3 -5.66 15.94 -14.94
CA SER A 3 -6.57 14.86 -15.40
C SER A 3 -6.28 13.52 -14.70
N ARG A 4 -5.00 13.25 -14.39
CA ARG A 4 -4.60 12.04 -13.66
C ARG A 4 -5.06 12.06 -12.20
N GLU A 5 -4.86 13.17 -11.50
CA GLU A 5 -5.33 13.33 -10.11
C GLU A 5 -6.84 13.10 -10.00
N GLN A 6 -7.62 13.61 -10.96
CA GLN A 6 -9.06 13.32 -11.05
C GLN A 6 -9.36 11.84 -11.23
N HIS A 7 -8.57 11.12 -12.03
CA HIS A 7 -8.72 9.69 -12.22
C HIS A 7 -8.48 8.91 -10.90
N PHE A 8 -7.43 9.24 -10.15
CA PHE A 8 -7.14 8.58 -8.87
C PHE A 8 -8.22 8.86 -7.82
N LEU A 9 -8.77 10.08 -7.77
CA LEU A 9 -9.88 10.39 -6.87
C LEU A 9 -11.13 9.58 -7.22
N LYS A 10 -11.43 9.39 -8.52
CA LYS A 10 -12.53 8.52 -8.95
C LYS A 10 -12.32 7.08 -8.50
N ILE A 11 -11.11 6.53 -8.64
CA ILE A 11 -10.78 5.18 -8.16
C ILE A 11 -11.01 5.09 -6.64
N ASN A 12 -10.47 6.04 -5.86
CA ASN A 12 -10.64 6.05 -4.40
C ASN A 12 -12.11 6.15 -4.00
N LEU A 13 -12.89 7.00 -4.69
CA LEU A 13 -14.33 7.14 -4.44
C LEU A 13 -15.07 5.83 -4.71
N VAL A 14 -14.80 5.18 -5.85
CA VAL A 14 -15.41 3.89 -6.19
C VAL A 14 -15.05 2.84 -5.16
N VAL A 15 -13.78 2.72 -4.77
CA VAL A 15 -13.35 1.77 -3.74
C VAL A 15 -14.01 2.06 -2.40
N LEU A 16 -14.07 3.32 -1.98
CA LEU A 16 -14.72 3.72 -0.74
C LEU A 16 -16.21 3.36 -0.76
N LEU A 17 -16.92 3.65 -1.85
CA LEU A 17 -18.32 3.28 -2.00
C LEU A 17 -18.54 1.77 -1.98
N LEU A 18 -17.65 0.98 -2.60
CA LEU A 18 -17.70 -0.49 -2.53
C LEU A 18 -17.48 -0.99 -1.10
N VAL A 19 -16.51 -0.44 -0.37
CA VAL A 19 -16.26 -0.79 1.03
C VAL A 19 -17.46 -0.45 1.91
N LEU A 20 -18.05 0.74 1.74
CA LEU A 20 -19.25 1.15 2.47
C LEU A 20 -20.45 0.26 2.15
N ALA A 21 -20.62 -0.13 0.88
CA ALA A 21 -21.66 -1.07 0.47
C ALA A 21 -21.46 -2.46 1.10
N LEU A 22 -20.22 -2.95 1.17
CA LEU A 22 -19.89 -4.21 1.85
C LEU A 22 -20.17 -4.14 3.35
N ILE A 23 -19.78 -3.05 4.02
CA ILE A 23 -20.07 -2.82 5.45
C ILE A 23 -21.58 -2.84 5.67
N ALA A 24 -22.35 -2.07 4.89
CA ALA A 24 -23.80 -2.03 4.98
C ALA A 24 -24.45 -3.40 4.71
N GLY A 25 -23.89 -4.20 3.80
CA GLY A 25 -24.35 -5.56 3.51
C GLY A 25 -24.13 -6.52 4.68
N VAL A 26 -22.94 -6.47 5.30
CA VAL A 26 -22.59 -7.29 6.47
C VAL A 26 -23.41 -6.90 7.69
N ASP A 27 -23.59 -5.60 7.94
CA ASP A 27 -24.41 -5.10 9.04
C ASP A 27 -25.88 -5.50 8.88
N ARG A 28 -26.42 -5.50 7.64
CA ARG A 28 -27.78 -6.00 7.35
C ARG A 28 -27.96 -7.50 7.58
N ALA A 29 -26.88 -8.28 7.48
CA ALA A 29 -26.88 -9.69 7.81
C ALA A 29 -26.66 -9.95 9.31
N GLU A 30 -26.70 -8.91 10.15
CA GLU A 30 -26.45 -8.95 11.60
C GLU A 30 -25.05 -9.50 11.98
N LEU A 31 -24.11 -9.39 11.04
CA LEU A 31 -22.72 -9.78 11.25
C LEU A 31 -21.87 -8.57 11.65
N PRO A 32 -20.81 -8.76 12.47
CA PRO A 32 -19.94 -7.66 12.84
C PRO A 32 -19.08 -7.21 11.64
N SER A 33 -19.19 -5.95 11.22
CA SER A 33 -18.40 -5.39 10.11
C SER A 33 -16.87 -5.44 10.30
N SER A 34 -16.39 -5.55 11.55
CA SER A 34 -14.97 -5.83 11.84
C SER A 34 -14.48 -7.17 11.27
N LEU A 35 -15.40 -8.08 10.96
CA LEU A 35 -15.08 -9.35 10.32
C LEU A 35 -14.43 -9.15 8.94
N LEU A 36 -14.78 -8.08 8.22
CA LEU A 36 -14.20 -7.78 6.91
C LEU A 36 -12.69 -7.55 6.95
N PHE A 37 -12.19 -6.99 8.06
CA PHE A 37 -10.76 -6.74 8.32
C PHE A 37 -10.17 -7.75 9.30
N TYR A 38 -10.75 -8.95 9.38
CA TYR A 38 -10.27 -10.00 10.28
C TYR A 38 -8.79 -10.37 9.95
N PRO A 39 -7.89 -10.41 10.95
CA PRO A 39 -6.44 -10.42 10.71
C PRO A 39 -5.72 -11.78 10.51
N PRO A 40 -6.22 -12.97 10.89
CA PRO A 40 -5.53 -14.24 10.65
C PRO A 40 -5.48 -14.64 9.17
N ALA A 41 -4.43 -15.38 8.79
CA ALA A 41 -4.22 -15.87 7.43
C ALA A 41 -5.27 -16.91 6.97
N THR A 42 -5.94 -17.57 7.91
CA THR A 42 -7.02 -18.53 7.66
C THR A 42 -8.31 -18.01 8.28
N PRO A 43 -9.11 -17.22 7.53
CA PRO A 43 -10.36 -16.70 8.06
C PRO A 43 -11.37 -17.83 8.32
N PRO A 44 -12.16 -17.76 9.41
CA PRO A 44 -13.13 -18.80 9.76
C PRO A 44 -14.33 -18.85 8.80
N THR A 45 -14.54 -17.80 8.00
CA THR A 45 -15.60 -17.73 6.99
C THR A 45 -15.07 -17.04 5.73
N PRO A 46 -15.65 -17.29 4.53
CA PRO A 46 -15.18 -16.67 3.29
C PRO A 46 -15.22 -15.13 3.27
N ILE A 47 -16.13 -14.53 4.05
CA ILE A 47 -16.26 -13.06 4.14
C ILE A 47 -15.30 -12.46 5.18
N ALA A 48 -14.85 -13.27 6.14
CA ALA A 48 -13.88 -12.84 7.11
C ALA A 48 -12.53 -12.57 6.45
N GLY A 49 -11.94 -11.42 6.74
CA GLY A 49 -10.65 -11.01 6.18
C GLY A 49 -10.71 -10.68 4.69
N LEU A 50 -11.89 -10.59 4.05
CA LEU A 50 -12.02 -10.23 2.64
C LEU A 50 -11.28 -8.93 2.30
N LEU A 51 -11.44 -7.89 3.12
CA LEU A 51 -10.76 -6.61 2.91
C LEU A 51 -9.29 -6.66 3.35
N THR A 52 -8.94 -7.48 4.34
CA THR A 52 -7.54 -7.74 4.72
C THR A 52 -6.75 -8.36 3.56
N HIS A 53 -7.29 -9.39 2.93
CA HIS A 53 -6.65 -10.06 1.79
C HIS A 53 -6.64 -9.17 0.55
N SER A 54 -7.70 -8.39 0.32
CA SER A 54 -7.72 -7.39 -0.75
C SER A 54 -6.58 -6.36 -0.58
N PHE A 55 -6.36 -5.88 0.65
CA PHE A 55 -5.23 -5.02 0.97
C PHE A 55 -3.88 -5.72 0.69
N GLN A 56 -3.71 -6.97 1.11
CA GLN A 56 -2.48 -7.74 0.88
C GLN A 56 -2.18 -7.93 -0.63
N PHE A 57 -3.20 -8.21 -1.43
CA PHE A 57 -3.05 -8.29 -2.89
C PHE A 57 -2.63 -6.95 -3.50
N LEU A 58 -3.23 -5.85 -3.05
CA LEU A 58 -2.85 -4.51 -3.48
C LEU A 58 -1.40 -4.18 -3.10
N CYS A 59 -0.92 -4.63 -1.93
CA CYS A 59 0.49 -4.50 -1.53
C CYS A 59 1.46 -5.23 -2.46
N CYS A 60 1.02 -6.29 -3.14
CA CYS A 60 1.86 -7.02 -4.10
C CYS A 60 2.03 -6.29 -5.43
N LEU A 61 1.13 -5.37 -5.79
CA LEU A 61 1.19 -4.70 -7.09
C LEU A 61 2.44 -3.82 -7.25
N PRO A 62 2.77 -2.88 -6.35
CA PRO A 62 3.97 -2.06 -6.47
C PRO A 62 5.27 -2.85 -6.70
N PRO A 63 5.63 -3.87 -5.89
CA PRO A 63 6.88 -4.59 -6.11
C PRO A 63 6.91 -5.31 -7.45
N ILE A 64 5.79 -5.91 -7.86
CA ILE A 64 5.70 -6.63 -9.15
C ILE A 64 5.92 -5.66 -10.31
N VAL A 65 5.16 -4.55 -10.36
CA VAL A 65 5.24 -3.63 -11.51
C VAL A 65 6.58 -2.90 -11.56
N CYS A 66 7.13 -2.52 -10.42
CA CYS A 66 8.43 -1.86 -10.35
C CYS A 66 9.58 -2.77 -10.78
N LEU A 67 9.63 -4.01 -10.28
CA LEU A 67 10.68 -4.97 -10.62
C LEU A 67 10.55 -5.46 -12.07
N PHE A 68 9.32 -5.67 -12.55
CA PHE A 68 9.07 -5.99 -13.95
C PHE A 68 9.56 -4.87 -14.88
N SER A 69 9.20 -3.62 -14.56
CA SER A 69 9.63 -2.45 -15.35
C SER A 69 11.15 -2.26 -15.29
N TYR A 70 11.76 -2.49 -14.14
CA TYR A 70 13.22 -2.52 -14.00
C TYR A 70 13.86 -3.56 -14.93
N ALA A 71 13.37 -4.80 -14.92
CA ALA A 71 13.90 -5.89 -15.74
C ALA A 71 13.73 -5.63 -17.25
N LEU A 72 12.61 -5.02 -17.64
CA LEU A 72 12.38 -4.63 -19.03
C LEU A 72 13.34 -3.52 -19.48
N LEU A 73 13.60 -2.55 -18.60
CA LEU A 73 14.48 -1.41 -18.90
C LEU A 73 15.98 -1.73 -18.72
N SER A 74 16.33 -2.82 -18.03
CA SER A 74 17.72 -3.21 -17.74
C SER A 74 18.49 -3.81 -18.91
N GLN A 75 17.83 -4.11 -20.03
CA GLN A 75 18.45 -4.70 -21.22
C GLN A 75 19.38 -3.72 -21.99
N GLU A 76 19.54 -2.49 -21.52
CA GLU A 76 20.40 -1.48 -22.14
C GLU A 76 21.67 -1.18 -21.34
N ALA A 77 22.75 -0.86 -22.07
CA ALA A 77 24.09 -0.60 -21.54
C ALA A 77 24.19 0.68 -20.68
N SER A 78 23.22 1.59 -20.77
CA SER A 78 23.18 2.84 -20.00
C SER A 78 22.43 2.67 -18.67
N PHE A 79 23.15 2.77 -17.55
CA PHE A 79 22.57 2.86 -16.21
C PHE A 79 21.91 4.24 -16.01
N SER A 80 20.59 4.34 -16.18
CA SER A 80 19.85 5.59 -15.89
C SER A 80 19.40 5.68 -14.42
N ASN A 81 19.16 6.90 -13.93
CA ASN A 81 18.62 7.15 -12.59
C ASN A 81 17.21 6.56 -12.41
N SER A 82 16.37 6.55 -13.46
CA SER A 82 15.04 5.92 -13.43
C SER A 82 15.11 4.42 -13.13
N ARG A 83 16.15 3.74 -13.63
CA ARG A 83 16.31 2.30 -13.40
C ARG A 83 16.57 1.98 -11.93
N HIS A 84 17.45 2.74 -11.27
CA HIS A 84 17.67 2.59 -9.83
C HIS A 84 16.42 2.91 -9.03
N PHE A 85 15.70 3.96 -9.41
CA PHE A 85 14.43 4.31 -8.77
C PHE A 85 13.46 3.14 -8.78
N LEU A 86 13.24 2.48 -9.93
CA LEU A 86 12.33 1.34 -10.05
C LEU A 86 12.80 0.12 -9.23
N LEU A 87 14.10 -0.18 -9.23
CA LEU A 87 14.65 -1.27 -8.42
C LEU A 87 14.40 -1.04 -6.93
N PHE A 88 14.79 0.12 -6.41
CA PHE A 88 14.63 0.43 -4.99
C PHE A 88 13.16 0.58 -4.59
N SER A 89 12.31 1.12 -5.47
CA SER A 89 10.85 1.13 -5.30
C SER A 89 10.32 -0.30 -5.11
N GLY A 90 10.75 -1.21 -5.99
CA GLY A 90 10.35 -2.61 -5.95
C GLY A 90 10.80 -3.32 -4.66
N ILE A 91 12.04 -3.09 -4.23
CA ILE A 91 12.58 -3.67 -3.00
C ILE A 91 11.82 -3.15 -1.77
N ILE A 92 11.66 -1.83 -1.63
CA ILE A 92 11.03 -1.25 -0.43
C ILE A 92 9.56 -1.62 -0.33
N THR A 93 8.83 -1.54 -1.43
CA THR A 93 7.42 -1.95 -1.44
C THR A 93 7.26 -3.46 -1.32
N GLY A 94 8.23 -4.25 -1.78
CA GLY A 94 8.30 -5.69 -1.59
C GLY A 94 8.50 -6.08 -0.13
N LEU A 95 9.43 -5.42 0.58
CA LEU A 95 9.63 -5.62 2.01
C LEU A 95 8.36 -5.27 2.80
N PHE A 96 7.68 -4.18 2.43
CA PHE A 96 6.38 -3.84 3.01
C PHE A 96 5.32 -4.92 2.74
N ALA A 97 5.19 -5.42 1.51
CA ALA A 97 4.25 -6.48 1.16
C ALA A 97 4.52 -7.78 1.95
N ILE A 98 5.79 -8.18 2.08
CA ILE A 98 6.21 -9.33 2.87
C ILE A 98 5.82 -9.13 4.34
N ASN A 99 6.05 -7.94 4.91
CA ASN A 99 5.65 -7.64 6.29
C ASN A 99 4.14 -7.81 6.51
N GLU A 100 3.32 -7.38 5.54
CA GLU A 100 1.86 -7.44 5.65
C GLU A 100 1.29 -8.85 5.41
N ILE A 101 1.87 -9.62 4.49
CA ILE A 101 1.43 -10.99 4.19
C ILE A 101 1.81 -11.94 5.32
N PHE A 102 3.08 -11.93 5.73
CA PHE A 102 3.60 -12.84 6.76
C PHE A 102 3.42 -12.30 8.17
N ARG A 103 2.87 -11.08 8.31
CA ARG A 103 2.68 -10.41 9.60
C ARG A 103 3.97 -10.40 10.43
N ILE A 104 5.10 -10.07 9.81
CA ILE A 104 6.43 -10.11 10.44
C ILE A 104 6.43 -9.28 11.73
N HIS A 105 5.81 -8.09 11.71
CA HIS A 105 5.67 -7.24 12.89
C HIS A 105 4.94 -7.91 14.07
N ILE A 106 4.11 -8.95 13.85
CA ILE A 106 3.52 -9.78 14.90
C ILE A 106 4.45 -10.92 15.29
N ILE A 107 5.09 -11.57 14.31
CA ILE A 107 6.07 -12.64 14.58
C ILE A 107 7.18 -12.13 15.51
N LEU A 108 7.68 -10.92 15.27
CA LEU A 108 8.72 -10.27 16.07
C LEU A 108 8.28 -10.02 17.52
N LEU A 109 6.98 -9.85 17.80
CA LEU A 109 6.49 -9.73 19.18
C LEU A 109 6.76 -11.00 20.00
N TYR A 110 6.70 -12.19 19.38
CA TYR A 110 7.05 -13.45 20.05
C TYR A 110 8.54 -13.52 20.43
N PHE A 111 9.39 -12.72 19.78
CA PHE A 111 10.81 -12.57 20.11
C PHE A 111 11.09 -11.38 21.04
N ASN A 112 10.06 -10.82 21.70
CA ASN A 112 10.14 -9.62 22.54
C ASN A 112 10.60 -8.34 21.81
N ILE A 113 10.49 -8.30 20.48
CA ILE A 113 10.78 -7.11 19.70
C ILE A 113 9.49 -6.29 19.60
N PRO A 114 9.43 -5.07 20.16
CA PRO A 114 8.21 -4.29 20.20
C PRO A 114 7.80 -3.83 18.79
N LYS A 115 6.49 -3.84 18.50
CA LYS A 115 5.91 -3.43 17.21
C LYS A 115 6.37 -2.03 16.76
N PHE A 116 6.53 -1.11 17.70
CA PHE A 116 7.03 0.25 17.45
C PHE A 116 8.44 0.24 16.82
N LEU A 117 9.32 -0.69 17.22
CA LEU A 117 10.66 -0.79 16.66
C LEU A 117 10.60 -1.25 15.20
N THR A 118 9.78 -2.24 14.89
CA THR A 118 9.54 -2.67 13.50
C THR A 118 9.02 -1.52 12.66
N ILE A 119 8.00 -0.80 13.12
CA ILE A 119 7.45 0.38 12.43
C ILE A 119 8.54 1.44 12.21
N SER A 120 9.38 1.72 13.22
CA SER A 120 10.45 2.71 13.13
C SER A 120 11.50 2.36 12.08
N VAL A 121 11.88 1.08 11.97
CA VAL A 121 12.84 0.61 10.95
C VAL A 121 12.27 0.79 9.54
N TYR A 122 11.02 0.37 9.30
CA TYR A 122 10.37 0.58 8.01
C TYR A 122 10.17 2.07 7.68
N GLY A 123 9.76 2.86 8.67
CA GLY A 123 9.59 4.30 8.53
C GLY A 123 10.89 5.02 8.16
N LEU A 124 12.00 4.65 8.81
CA LEU A 124 13.33 5.19 8.50
C LEU A 124 13.78 4.78 7.09
N ALA A 125 13.58 3.53 6.70
CA ALA A 125 13.91 3.06 5.35
C ALA A 125 13.13 3.84 4.26
N ILE A 126 11.83 4.04 4.47
CA ILE A 126 10.97 4.84 3.57
C ILE A 126 11.43 6.30 3.53
N LEU A 127 11.80 6.88 4.68
CA LEU A 127 12.30 8.25 4.75
C LEU A 127 13.60 8.42 3.96
N ILE A 128 14.57 7.54 4.18
CA ILE A 128 15.87 7.55 3.47
C ILE A 128 15.61 7.43 1.96
N TYR A 129 14.76 6.49 1.56
CA TYR A 129 14.37 6.33 0.15
C TYR A 129 13.75 7.59 -0.44
N GLY A 130 12.80 8.20 0.27
CA GLY A 130 12.15 9.43 -0.14
C GLY A 130 13.13 10.57 -0.34
N LEU A 131 14.14 10.69 0.53
CA LEU A 131 15.20 11.69 0.43
C LEU A 131 16.14 11.44 -0.76
N VAL A 132 16.60 10.18 -0.93
CA VAL A 132 17.50 9.80 -2.03
C VAL A 132 16.85 10.03 -3.39
N PHE A 133 15.58 9.66 -3.55
CA PHE A 133 14.86 9.76 -4.81
C PHE A 133 13.94 10.99 -4.91
N TRP A 134 14.08 11.96 -4.01
CA TRP A 134 13.18 13.12 -3.91
C TRP A 134 13.02 13.88 -5.23
N ARG A 135 14.13 14.09 -5.96
CA ARG A 135 14.11 14.79 -7.25
C ARG A 135 13.26 14.06 -8.29
N HIS A 136 13.32 12.73 -8.31
CA HIS A 136 12.55 11.91 -9.24
C HIS A 136 11.08 11.86 -8.81
N ILE A 137 10.80 11.66 -7.52
CA ILE A 137 9.43 11.67 -6.97
C ILE A 137 8.73 12.99 -7.28
N ARG A 138 9.40 14.14 -7.16
CA ARG A 138 8.79 15.45 -7.48
C ARG A 138 8.39 15.63 -8.95
N GLN A 139 8.93 14.82 -9.86
CA GLN A 139 8.58 14.85 -11.28
C GLN A 139 7.35 13.97 -11.59
N THR A 140 6.92 13.13 -10.66
CA THR A 140 5.74 12.27 -10.79
C THR A 140 4.53 12.91 -10.09
N SER A 141 3.39 12.23 -10.11
CA SER A 141 2.17 12.61 -9.38
C SER A 141 2.32 12.37 -7.86
N TYR A 142 3.33 12.96 -7.22
CA TYR A 142 3.74 12.68 -5.84
C TYR A 142 2.67 12.98 -4.78
N GLN A 143 1.67 13.81 -5.08
CA GLN A 143 0.56 14.10 -4.18
C GLN A 143 -0.17 12.81 -3.77
N ILE A 144 -0.34 11.86 -4.69
CA ILE A 144 -1.01 10.58 -4.44
C ILE A 144 -0.17 9.73 -3.48
N LEU A 145 1.15 9.74 -3.65
CA LEU A 145 2.08 9.04 -2.76
C LEU A 145 2.00 9.63 -1.35
N ILE A 146 1.95 10.96 -1.20
CA ILE A 146 1.79 11.61 0.10
C ILE A 146 0.47 11.21 0.76
N ILE A 147 -0.64 11.22 0.00
CA ILE A 147 -1.95 10.79 0.52
C ILE A 147 -1.90 9.31 0.94
N ALA A 148 -1.28 8.44 0.15
CA ALA A 148 -1.10 7.03 0.50
C ALA A 148 -0.34 6.87 1.83
N LEU A 149 0.77 7.58 2.00
CA LEU A 149 1.59 7.53 3.22
C LEU A 149 0.87 8.13 4.43
N ALA A 150 0.11 9.21 4.25
CA ALA A 150 -0.70 9.81 5.31
C ALA A 150 -1.79 8.86 5.80
N LEU A 151 -2.51 8.20 4.88
CA LEU A 151 -3.54 7.20 5.22
C LEU A 151 -2.93 5.99 5.94
N LEU A 152 -1.77 5.51 5.50
CA LEU A 152 -1.06 4.41 6.17
C LEU A 152 -0.62 4.79 7.58
N THR A 153 -0.06 5.98 7.74
CA THR A 153 0.40 6.50 9.04
C THR A 153 -0.77 6.66 10.00
N PHE A 154 -1.91 7.14 9.51
CA PHE A 154 -3.15 7.22 10.27
C PHE A 154 -3.60 5.83 10.74
N ALA A 155 -3.66 4.83 9.84
CA ALA A 155 -4.02 3.47 10.20
C ALA A 155 -3.09 2.88 11.28
N ILE A 156 -1.78 3.04 11.12
CA ILE A 156 -0.78 2.57 12.11
C ILE A 156 -0.99 3.26 13.46
N THR A 157 -1.32 4.55 13.47
CA THR A 157 -1.57 5.28 14.71
C THR A 157 -2.81 4.76 15.44
N ILE A 158 -3.90 4.48 14.72
CA ILE A 158 -5.11 3.86 15.30
C ILE A 158 -4.79 2.52 15.95
N ASP A 159 -4.00 1.69 15.28
CA ASP A 159 -3.57 0.38 15.76
C ASP A 159 -2.66 0.48 16.99
N LEU A 160 -1.77 1.48 17.06
CA LEU A 160 -0.95 1.74 18.24
C LEU A 160 -1.73 2.26 19.46
N LEU A 161 -2.84 2.99 19.24
CA LEU A 161 -3.66 3.57 20.32
C LEU A 161 -4.50 2.54 21.08
N GLN A 162 -4.58 1.28 20.60
CA GLN A 162 -5.30 0.18 21.27
C GLN A 162 -6.73 0.56 21.73
N ILE A 163 -7.50 1.18 20.83
CA ILE A 163 -8.86 1.67 21.11
C ILE A 163 -9.75 0.50 21.61
N LYS A 164 -10.45 0.71 22.74
CA LYS A 164 -11.26 -0.33 23.40
C LYS A 164 -12.40 -0.88 22.52
N ASN A 165 -13.02 -0.03 21.70
CA ASN A 165 -14.07 -0.46 20.78
C ASN A 165 -13.45 -1.16 19.56
N ARG A 166 -13.40 -2.50 19.61
CA ARG A 166 -12.79 -3.34 18.57
C ARG A 166 -13.42 -3.16 17.19
N GLY A 167 -14.73 -2.93 17.12
CA GLY A 167 -15.44 -2.71 15.85
C GLY A 167 -14.98 -1.42 15.17
N PHE A 168 -15.05 -0.31 15.93
CA PHE A 168 -14.61 0.99 15.46
C PHE A 168 -13.10 1.02 15.16
N ALA A 169 -12.28 0.40 16.01
CA ALA A 169 -10.83 0.31 15.81
C ALA A 169 -10.48 -0.42 14.51
N SER A 170 -11.11 -1.58 14.27
CA SER A 170 -10.89 -2.39 13.07
C SER A 170 -11.25 -1.65 11.78
N LEU A 171 -12.36 -0.92 11.76
CA LEU A 171 -12.76 -0.13 10.59
C LEU A 171 -11.86 1.11 10.40
N SER A 172 -11.53 1.80 11.49
CA SER A 172 -10.71 3.02 11.47
C SER A 172 -9.25 2.75 11.12
N GLU A 173 -8.75 1.55 11.42
CA GLU A 173 -7.47 1.06 10.91
C GLU A 173 -7.60 0.56 9.46
N GLY A 174 -8.58 -0.30 9.20
CA GLY A 174 -8.69 -1.07 7.97
C GLY A 174 -8.99 -0.24 6.73
N ILE A 175 -9.95 0.68 6.80
CA ILE A 175 -10.37 1.48 5.63
C ILE A 175 -9.23 2.38 5.14
N PRO A 176 -8.55 3.18 6.00
CA PRO A 176 -7.42 3.99 5.56
C PRO A 176 -6.26 3.15 5.03
N LYS A 177 -5.99 2.00 5.64
CA LYS A 177 -4.95 1.07 5.19
C LYS A 177 -5.22 0.53 3.79
N LEU A 178 -6.47 0.13 3.51
CA LEU A 178 -6.89 -0.32 2.19
C LEU A 178 -6.75 0.81 1.13
N LEU A 179 -7.27 2.01 1.43
CA LEU A 179 -7.16 3.16 0.53
C LEU A 179 -5.70 3.56 0.31
N SER A 180 -4.84 3.45 1.33
CA SER A 180 -3.40 3.65 1.16
C SER A 180 -2.82 2.70 0.11
N ALA A 181 -3.12 1.40 0.19
CA ALA A 181 -2.62 0.43 -0.77
C ALA A 181 -3.14 0.68 -2.19
N VAL A 182 -4.41 1.08 -2.34
CA VAL A 182 -4.97 1.49 -3.65
C VAL A 182 -4.16 2.66 -4.23
N ASN A 183 -3.89 3.69 -3.45
CA ASN A 183 -3.12 4.85 -3.90
C ASN A 183 -1.67 4.47 -4.23
N LEU A 184 -1.03 3.63 -3.41
CA LEU A 184 0.34 3.18 -3.63
C LEU A 184 0.46 2.33 -4.90
N ALA A 185 -0.45 1.37 -5.09
CA ALA A 185 -0.53 0.55 -6.29
C ALA A 185 -0.76 1.41 -7.54
N SER A 186 -1.72 2.34 -7.47
CA SER A 186 -2.05 3.22 -8.59
C SER A 186 -0.90 4.18 -8.93
N TYR A 187 -0.21 4.72 -7.92
CA TYR A 187 0.95 5.57 -8.10
C TYR A 187 2.10 4.84 -8.81
N PHE A 188 2.51 3.68 -8.30
CA PHE A 188 3.62 2.94 -8.91
C PHE A 188 3.27 2.37 -10.28
N TRP A 189 2.00 2.00 -10.51
CA TRP A 189 1.50 1.66 -11.83
C TRP A 189 1.67 2.81 -12.83
N ASP A 190 1.21 4.02 -12.48
CA ASP A 190 1.33 5.21 -13.34
C ASP A 190 2.79 5.58 -13.63
N VAL A 191 3.66 5.51 -12.62
CA VAL A 191 5.09 5.80 -12.80
C VAL A 191 5.75 4.78 -13.73
N CYS A 192 5.53 3.49 -13.50
CA CYS A 192 6.07 2.43 -14.36
C CYS A 192 5.57 2.57 -15.80
N PHE A 193 4.27 2.83 -15.97
CA PHE A 193 3.67 3.02 -17.29
C PHE A 193 4.29 4.19 -18.04
N GLN A 194 4.59 5.30 -17.36
CA GLN A 194 5.24 6.45 -17.97
C GLN A 194 6.67 6.16 -18.40
N GLU A 195 7.47 5.54 -17.54
CA GLU A 195 8.86 5.20 -17.85
C GLU A 195 8.94 4.24 -19.06
N ILE A 196 8.07 3.22 -19.10
CA ILE A 196 7.98 2.29 -20.23
C ILE A 196 7.49 3.01 -21.49
N SER A 197 6.46 3.85 -21.39
CA SER A 197 5.91 4.56 -22.56
C SER A 197 6.89 5.57 -23.15
N ALA A 198 7.66 6.27 -22.30
CA ALA A 198 8.69 7.19 -22.72
C ALA A 198 9.80 6.45 -23.49
N LYS A 199 10.19 5.27 -23.02
CA LYS A 199 11.14 4.38 -23.71
C LYS A 199 10.62 3.95 -25.09
N ILE A 200 9.39 3.43 -25.17
CA ILE A 200 8.81 2.98 -26.45
C ILE A 200 8.77 4.10 -27.48
N LYS A 201 8.50 5.35 -27.07
CA LYS A 201 8.47 6.51 -27.97
C LYS A 201 9.85 7.03 -28.37
N SER A 202 10.90 6.66 -27.63
CA SER A 202 12.29 7.05 -27.93
C SER A 202 13.00 6.07 -28.87
N GLN A 203 12.37 4.93 -29.18
CA GLN A 203 12.79 3.97 -30.20
C GLN A 203 12.18 4.34 -31.55
#